data_AF-A0A7W0GL66-F1
#
_entry.id   AF-A0A7W0GL66-F1
#
_cell.length_a   1.000
_cell.length_b   1.000
_cell.length_c   1.000
_cell.angle_alpha   90.00
_cell.angle_beta   90.00
_cell.angle_gamma   90.00
#
_symmetry.space_group_name_H-M   'P 1'
#
loop_
_entity.id
_entity.type
_entity.pdbx_description
1 polymer ?
#
loop_
_entity_poly.entity_id
_entity_poly.type
_entity_poly.pdbx_seq_one_letter_code
_entity_poly.pdbx_strand_id
1 'polypeptide(L)' 'MKLADCELCKSDGGVIVLANEWLRVALVDEPDYPGYVRVIWNDHVREMSELHDDQRMRLMRTVFAVESAQ' A
#
# COMPACT_ATOMS: atom_id res chain seq x y z
N MET A 1 14.05 -4.26 -1.70
CA MET A 1 15.09 -3.26 -1.34
C MET A 1 14.53 -1.86 -1.55
N LYS A 2 14.64 -0.96 -0.57
CA LYS A 2 14.11 0.41 -0.69
C LYS A 2 14.96 1.28 -1.63
N LEU A 3 14.32 2.18 -2.37
CA LEU A 3 14.99 3.11 -3.29
C LEU A 3 15.02 4.52 -2.71
N ALA A 4 16.20 5.14 -2.70
CA ALA A 4 16.44 6.45 -2.11
C ALA A 4 15.83 7.63 -2.88
N ASP A 5 15.22 7.43 -4.06
CA ASP A 5 14.49 8.46 -4.81
C ASP A 5 13.00 8.12 -5.00
N CYS A 6 12.50 7.10 -4.31
CA CYS A 6 11.09 6.72 -4.35
C CYS A 6 10.35 7.30 -3.13
N GLU A 7 9.32 8.09 -3.37
CA GLU A 7 8.48 8.68 -2.32
C GLU A 7 7.87 7.60 -1.41
N LEU A 8 7.30 6.55 -2.00
CA LEU A 8 6.71 5.41 -1.26
C LEU A 8 7.74 4.57 -0.50
N CYS A 9 9.04 4.73 -0.75
CA CYS A 9 10.08 4.12 0.08
C CYS A 9 10.46 5.00 1.27
N LYS A 10 10.42 6.33 1.07
CA LYS A 10 10.81 7.36 2.06
C LYS A 10 9.72 7.68 3.07
N SER A 11 8.46 7.63 2.65
CA SER A 11 7.31 8.02 3.45
C SER A 11 6.31 6.88 3.60
N ASP A 12 5.45 7.02 4.60
CA ASP A 12 4.38 6.06 4.84
C ASP A 12 3.23 6.19 3.85
N GLY A 13 3.18 7.29 3.09
CA GLY A 13 2.17 7.55 2.06
C GLY A 13 0.85 8.12 2.59
N GLY A 14 0.79 8.46 3.87
CA GLY A 14 -0.37 8.99 4.59
C GLY A 14 -0.34 8.61 6.07
N VAL A 15 -1.48 8.71 6.75
CA VAL A 15 -1.63 8.23 8.13
C VAL A 15 -1.79 6.71 8.12
N ILE A 16 -0.89 5.98 8.77
CA ILE A 16 -0.96 4.52 8.83
C ILE A 16 -2.21 4.08 9.61
N VAL A 17 -3.04 3.28 8.95
CA VAL A 17 -4.20 2.59 9.55
C VAL A 17 -3.83 1.16 9.94
N LEU A 18 -3.04 0.50 9.08
CA LEU A 18 -2.55 -0.86 9.30
C LEU A 18 -1.15 -0.98 8.69
N ALA A 19 -0.25 -1.67 9.38
CA ALA A 19 1.06 -2.02 8.85
C ALA A 19 1.48 -3.41 9.33
N ASN A 20 2.17 -4.15 8.45
CA ASN A 20 2.81 -5.41 8.78
C ASN A 20 4.13 -5.54 8.00
N GLU A 21 4.75 -6.72 8.02
CA GLU A 21 6.04 -6.96 7.37
C GLU A 21 5.99 -6.84 5.83
N TRP A 22 4.85 -7.08 5.19
CA TRP A 22 4.70 -7.10 3.73
C TRP A 22 4.20 -5.79 3.15
N LEU A 23 3.21 -5.17 3.80
CA LEU A 23 2.51 -4.00 3.28
C LEU A 23 2.00 -3.11 4.40
N ARG A 24 1.53 -1.93 3.99
CA ARG A 24 0.81 -0.99 4.85
C ARG A 24 -0.39 -0.40 4.13
N VAL A 25 -1.35 0.03 4.93
CA VAL A 25 -2.56 0.72 4.51
C VAL A 25 -2.51 2.12 5.11
N ALA A 26 -2.54 3.13 4.26
CA ALA A 26 -2.43 4.53 4.67
C ALA A 26 -3.66 5.33 4.21
N LEU A 27 -4.24 6.09 5.14
CA LEU A 27 -5.27 7.09 4.84
C LEU A 27 -4.60 8.34 4.29
N VAL A 28 -5.04 8.76 3.11
CA VAL A 28 -4.53 9.95 2.42
C VAL A 28 -5.39 11.14 2.84
N ASP A 29 -4.72 12.21 3.26
CA ASP A 29 -5.37 13.48 3.55
C ASP A 29 -5.58 14.26 2.25
N GLU A 30 -6.55 13.83 1.46
CA GLU A 30 -6.95 14.47 0.20
C GLU A 30 -8.34 15.11 0.39
N PRO A 31 -8.45 16.46 0.43
CA PRO A 31 -9.68 17.16 0.80
C PRO A 31 -10.90 16.81 -0.05
N ASP A 32 -10.68 16.55 -1.35
CA ASP A 32 -11.75 16.24 -2.30
C ASP A 32 -12.19 14.76 -2.24
N TYR A 33 -11.44 13.91 -1.54
CA TYR A 33 -11.66 12.46 -1.47
C TYR A 33 -11.60 11.93 -0.02
N PRO A 34 -12.63 12.21 0.80
CA PRO A 34 -12.69 11.67 2.15
C PRO A 34 -12.71 10.14 2.13
N GLY A 35 -11.86 9.53 2.95
CA GLY A 35 -11.73 8.06 3.00
C GLY A 35 -10.83 7.47 1.91
N TYR A 36 -10.09 8.30 1.16
CA TYR A 36 -9.11 7.79 0.19
C TYR A 36 -7.98 7.05 0.91
N VAL A 37 -7.90 5.74 0.66
CA VAL A 37 -6.88 4.85 1.22
C VAL A 37 -5.95 4.33 0.12
N ARG A 38 -4.67 4.17 0.46
CA ARG A 38 -3.67 3.47 -0.34
C ARG A 38 -3.23 2.19 0.35
N VAL A 39 -3.13 1.11 -0.41
CA VAL A 39 -2.45 -0.13 0.01
C VAL A 39 -1.08 -0.16 -0.66
N ILE A 40 -0.01 -0.14 0.13
CA ILE A 40 1.35 0.06 -0.33
C ILE A 40 2.20 -1.15 0.07
N TRP A 41 2.81 -1.82 -0.92
CA TRP A 41 3.80 -2.87 -0.67
C TRP A 41 5.08 -2.26 -0.06
N ASN A 42 5.67 -2.93 0.91
CA ASN A 42 6.80 -2.36 1.66
C ASN A 42 8.11 -2.34 0.86
N ASP A 43 8.32 -3.35 0.01
CA ASP A 43 9.47 -3.40 -0.89
C ASP A 43 9.23 -2.57 -2.15
N HIS A 44 10.31 -1.98 -2.68
CA HIS A 44 10.26 -1.34 -3.98
C HIS A 44 10.16 -2.38 -5.08
N VAL A 45 9.02 -2.42 -5.74
CA VAL A 45 8.72 -3.27 -6.88
C VAL A 45 7.99 -2.40 -7.90
N ARG A 46 8.35 -2.51 -9.18
CA ARG A 46 7.84 -1.61 -10.21
C ARG A 46 6.48 -2.07 -10.71
N GLU A 47 6.34 -3.37 -10.96
CA GLU A 47 5.14 -3.94 -11.55
C GLU A 47 4.56 -5.05 -10.67
N MET A 48 3.24 -5.19 -10.68
CA MET A 48 2.54 -6.27 -9.98
C MET A 48 3.01 -7.67 -10.42
N SER A 49 3.47 -7.81 -11.67
CA SER A 49 3.98 -9.07 -12.23
C SER A 49 5.38 -9.45 -11.74
N GLU A 50 6.08 -8.56 -11.03
CA GLU A 50 7.37 -8.84 -10.40
C GLU A 50 7.20 -9.43 -8.98
N LEU A 51 5.97 -9.42 -8.44
CA LEU A 51 5.63 -10.12 -7.20
C LEU A 51 5.38 -11.60 -7.48
N HIS A 52 5.75 -12.46 -6.54
CA HIS A 52 5.32 -13.86 -6.55
C HIS A 52 3.79 -13.96 -6.39
N ASP A 53 3.18 -15.03 -6.89
CA ASP A 53 1.71 -15.18 -6.92
C ASP A 53 1.06 -15.03 -5.54
N ASP A 54 1.70 -15.53 -4.49
CA ASP A 54 1.27 -15.42 -3.11
C ASP A 54 1.33 -13.98 -2.57
N GLN A 55 2.38 -13.23 -2.92
CA GLN A 55 2.50 -11.81 -2.59
C GLN A 55 1.44 -10.98 -3.31
N ARG A 56 1.21 -11.28 -4.59
CA ARG A 56 0.20 -10.63 -5.44
C ARG A 56 -1.21 -10.86 -4.89
N MET A 57 -1.52 -12.10 -4.51
CA MET A 57 -2.78 -12.46 -3.85
C MET A 57 -2.94 -11.76 -2.51
N ARG A 58 -1.88 -11.68 -1.69
CA ARG A 58 -1.92 -10.97 -0.40
C ARG A 58 -2.27 -9.50 -0.58
N LEU A 59 -1.58 -8.82 -1.49
CA LEU A 59 -1.82 -7.41 -1.77
C LEU A 59 -3.27 -7.17 -2.24
N MET A 60 -3.75 -7.95 -3.21
CA MET A 60 -5.12 -7.79 -3.72
C MET A 60 -6.20 -8.14 -2.69
N ARG A 61 -5.98 -9.14 -1.83
CA ARG A 61 -6.88 -9.42 -0.70
C ARG A 61 -6.97 -8.25 0.26
N THR A 62 -5.86 -7.57 0.54
CA THR A 62 -5.88 -6.36 1.36
C THR A 62 -6.65 -5.23 0.68
N VAL A 63 -6.49 -5.04 -0.64
CA VAL A 63 -7.29 -4.05 -1.39
C VAL A 63 -8.78 -4.32 -1.22
N PHE A 64 -9.25 -5.56 -1.45
CA PHE A 64 -10.66 -5.92 -1.29
C PHE A 64 -11.16 -5.80 0.16
N ALA A 65 -10.30 -6.09 1.15
CA ALA A 65 -10.65 -5.92 2.56
C ALA A 65 -10.83 -4.45 2.93
N VAL A 66 -9.99 -3.55 2.39
CA VAL A 66 -10.14 -2.11 2.55
C VAL A 66 -11.44 -1.63 1.91
N GLU A 67 -11.71 -2.02 0.66
CA GLU A 67 -12.95 -1.67 -0.05
C GLU A 67 -14.20 -2.10 0.73
N SER A 68 -14.20 -3.31 1.31
CA SER A 68 -15.33 -3.84 2.07
C SER A 68 -15.55 -3.15 3.42
N ALA A 69 -14.56 -2.40 3.92
CA ALA A 69 -14.61 -1.73 5.22
C ALA A 69 -14.95 -0.23 5.12
N GLN A 70 -15.13 0.29 3.90
CA GLN A 70 -15.49 1.69 3.63
C GLN A 70 -16.99 1.96 3.83
#